data_AF-A0A7J4JED6-F1
#
_entry.id   AF-A0A7J4JED6-F1
#
_cell.length_a   1.000
_cell.length_b   1.000
_cell.length_c   1.000
_cell.angle_alpha   90.00
_cell.angle_beta   90.00
_cell.angle_gamma   90.00
#
_symmetry.space_group_name_H-M   'P 1'
#
loop_
_entity.id
_entity.type
_entity.pdbx_description
1 polymer ?
#
loop_
_entity_poly.entity_id
_entity_poly.type
_entity_poly.pdbx_seq_one_letter_code
_entity_poly.pdbx_strand_id
1 'polypeptide(L)'
;MGSQRSSDRGSSDAAINLLCAAEFIKQTDFAGVAICMHETSDDQACVVLPGTKARKMHTSRRDAFKAVNDQPIARVHFNERRVEYLKKDYPRVDKKKPFTVKDGFEEKVGLLKSHPNMHPEEILFYLEHGFKGLVVEGTGMGHMPTNTPENLPNYEALKKLIASGCVVVMTAQCLYGRVHPYVYTNLRRLSEIGVVFAEDLLPETAFVKLAWLLGNFKREEAVKKVP
;
A
#
# COMPACT_ATOMS: atom_id res chain seq x y z
N MET A 1 6.53 -12.47 8.88
CA MET A 1 5.77 -13.73 8.94
C MET A 1 4.80 -13.66 10.11
N GLY A 2 3.77 -14.50 10.11
CA GLY A 2 2.77 -14.59 11.18
C GLY A 2 2.00 -15.90 11.07
N SER A 3 0.81 -15.98 11.67
CA SER A 3 -0.09 -17.11 11.50
C SER A 3 -1.54 -16.65 11.35
N GLN A 4 -2.34 -17.43 10.62
CA GLN A 4 -3.79 -17.25 10.50
C GLN A 4 -4.56 -18.10 11.52
N ARG A 5 -3.94 -19.19 11.97
CA ARG A 5 -4.43 -20.02 13.07
C ARG A 5 -3.54 -19.79 14.28
N SER A 6 -4.17 -19.64 15.44
CA SER A 6 -3.48 -19.43 16.71
C SER A 6 -2.42 -20.51 16.95
N SER A 7 -1.27 -20.13 17.49
CA SER A 7 -0.08 -20.98 17.64
C SER A 7 -0.24 -22.12 18.65
N ASP A 8 -1.21 -22.01 19.55
CA ASP A 8 -1.60 -23.03 20.52
C ASP A 8 -2.37 -24.21 19.91
N ARG A 9 -2.82 -24.09 18.66
CA ARG A 9 -3.58 -25.14 17.97
C ARG A 9 -2.65 -26.10 17.22
N GLY A 10 -2.94 -27.40 17.29
CA GLY A 10 -2.21 -28.41 16.52
C GLY A 10 -2.25 -28.20 14.99
N SER A 11 -3.24 -27.45 14.49
CA SER A 11 -3.36 -27.06 13.08
C SER A 11 -2.82 -25.65 12.80
N SER A 12 -1.92 -25.13 13.64
CA SER A 12 -1.33 -23.81 13.41
C SER A 12 -0.42 -23.79 12.19
N ASP A 13 -0.50 -22.71 11.41
CA ASP A 13 0.44 -22.38 10.34
C ASP A 13 1.70 -21.66 10.84
N ALA A 14 1.79 -21.33 12.14
CA ALA A 14 2.90 -20.56 12.71
C ALA A 14 4.26 -21.23 12.51
N ALA A 15 4.37 -22.53 12.76
CA ALA A 15 5.63 -23.26 12.69
C ALA A 15 6.19 -23.26 11.25
N ILE A 16 5.35 -23.56 10.26
CA ILE A 16 5.74 -23.61 8.86
C ILE A 16 6.13 -22.22 8.36
N ASN A 17 5.32 -21.20 8.64
CA ASN A 17 5.61 -19.82 8.24
C ASN A 17 6.94 -19.31 8.82
N LEU A 18 7.24 -19.66 10.08
CA LEU A 18 8.51 -19.30 10.72
C LEU A 18 9.69 -20.03 10.09
N LEU A 19 9.58 -21.34 9.90
CA LEU A 19 10.64 -22.17 9.33
C LEU A 19 10.96 -21.77 7.88
N CYS A 20 9.94 -21.62 7.04
CA CYS A 20 10.11 -21.20 5.64
C CYS A 20 10.81 -19.84 5.55
N ALA A 21 10.45 -18.90 6.41
CA ALA A 21 11.07 -17.60 6.39
C ALA A 21 12.52 -17.61 6.90
N ALA A 22 12.84 -18.44 7.89
CA ALA A 22 14.22 -18.66 8.33
C ALA A 22 15.06 -19.30 7.21
N GLU A 23 14.52 -20.28 6.49
CA GLU A 23 15.19 -20.89 5.33
C GLU A 23 15.41 -19.87 4.21
N PHE A 24 14.44 -18.97 3.95
CA PHE A 24 14.63 -17.88 2.99
C PHE A 24 15.77 -16.94 3.36
N ILE A 25 15.82 -16.46 4.61
CA ILE A 25 16.88 -15.54 5.05
C ILE A 25 18.26 -16.23 5.03
N LYS A 26 18.31 -17.52 5.38
CA LYS A 26 19.56 -18.30 5.41
C LYS A 26 20.13 -18.56 4.01
N GLN A 27 19.26 -18.79 3.02
CA GLN A 27 19.67 -19.26 1.68
C GLN A 27 19.75 -18.16 0.63
N THR A 28 19.37 -16.93 0.95
CA THR A 28 19.32 -15.82 0.00
C THR A 28 20.14 -14.62 0.48
N ASP A 29 20.51 -13.75 -0.45
CA ASP A 29 21.13 -12.46 -0.20
C ASP A 29 20.11 -11.32 -0.20
N PHE A 30 18.82 -11.60 0.03
CA PHE A 30 17.75 -10.62 0.02
C PHE A 30 17.98 -9.54 1.09
N ALA A 31 17.85 -8.27 0.70
CA ALA A 31 17.99 -7.11 1.57
C ALA A 31 16.79 -6.17 1.45
N GLY A 32 15.76 -6.42 2.23
CA GLY A 32 14.58 -5.56 2.27
C GLY A 32 13.53 -6.06 3.24
N VAL A 33 12.31 -5.55 3.08
CA VAL A 33 11.15 -5.97 3.86
C VAL A 33 10.27 -6.85 2.97
N ALA A 34 9.94 -8.04 3.47
CA ALA A 34 9.08 -9.00 2.78
C ALA A 34 8.14 -9.69 3.76
N ILE A 35 7.05 -10.22 3.22
CA ILE A 35 6.07 -11.02 3.97
C ILE A 35 6.23 -12.48 3.54
N CYS A 36 6.50 -13.38 4.49
CA CYS A 36 6.51 -14.82 4.24
C CYS A 36 5.30 -15.46 4.92
N MET A 37 4.43 -16.08 4.13
CA MET A 37 3.19 -16.74 4.53
C MET A 37 2.91 -17.93 3.59
N HIS A 38 2.05 -18.86 4.00
CA HIS A 38 1.54 -19.95 3.15
C HIS A 38 1.14 -19.51 1.74
N GLU A 39 1.54 -20.32 0.75
CA GLU A 39 1.16 -20.10 -0.65
C GLU A 39 -0.29 -20.54 -0.93
N THR A 40 -0.65 -21.70 -0.39
CA THR A 40 -1.96 -22.34 -0.52
C THR A 40 -2.51 -22.70 0.86
N SER A 41 -3.66 -23.34 0.93
CA SER A 41 -4.20 -23.85 2.19
C SER A 41 -3.39 -25.03 2.76
N ASP A 42 -2.52 -25.64 1.96
CA ASP A 42 -1.79 -26.85 2.31
C ASP A 42 -0.41 -26.54 2.90
N ASP A 43 0.14 -27.51 3.64
CA ASP A 43 1.42 -27.39 4.34
C ASP A 43 2.61 -27.78 3.45
N GLN A 44 2.61 -27.31 2.20
CA GLN A 44 3.65 -27.64 1.21
C GLN A 44 4.68 -26.52 1.03
N ALA A 45 4.23 -25.27 0.98
CA ALA A 45 5.10 -24.15 0.68
C ALA A 45 4.60 -22.82 1.25
N CYS A 46 5.54 -21.91 1.45
CA CYS A 46 5.28 -20.50 1.68
C CYS A 46 5.74 -19.68 0.48
N VAL A 47 5.13 -18.51 0.28
CA VAL A 47 5.59 -17.48 -0.65
C VAL A 47 6.16 -16.30 0.11
N VAL A 48 7.21 -15.71 -0.46
CA VAL A 48 7.83 -14.47 -0.01
C VAL A 48 7.30 -13.35 -0.91
N LEU A 49 6.48 -12.47 -0.34
CA LEU A 49 5.81 -11.37 -1.04
C LEU A 49 6.57 -10.06 -0.84
N PRO A 50 6.61 -9.15 -1.84
CA PRO A 50 7.17 -7.82 -1.66
C PRO A 50 6.36 -7.05 -0.60
N GLY A 51 7.03 -6.47 0.40
CA GLY A 51 6.36 -5.87 1.56
C GLY A 51 5.39 -4.73 1.22
N THR A 52 5.64 -3.97 0.16
CA THR A 52 4.81 -2.84 -0.28
C THR A 52 3.77 -3.19 -1.35
N LYS A 53 3.79 -4.43 -1.85
CA LYS A 53 2.89 -4.94 -2.91
C LYS A 53 2.13 -6.18 -2.43
N ALA A 54 1.93 -6.32 -1.13
CA ALA A 54 1.22 -7.44 -0.53
C ALA A 54 -0.01 -6.96 0.24
N ARG A 55 -1.13 -7.68 0.11
CA ARG A 55 -2.38 -7.39 0.83
C ARG A 55 -2.97 -8.66 1.42
N LYS A 56 -3.60 -8.53 2.59
CA LYS A 56 -4.45 -9.59 3.15
C LYS A 56 -5.80 -9.60 2.42
N MET A 57 -6.00 -10.58 1.56
CA MET A 57 -7.14 -10.74 0.67
C MET A 57 -8.25 -11.64 1.21
N HIS A 58 -7.96 -12.40 2.27
CA HIS A 58 -8.93 -13.27 2.90
C HIS A 58 -8.89 -13.12 4.42
N THR A 59 -10.04 -13.23 5.07
CA THR A 59 -10.16 -13.00 6.52
C THR A 59 -9.54 -14.11 7.36
N SER A 60 -9.61 -15.37 6.90
CA SER A 60 -9.23 -16.55 7.70
C SER A 60 -8.36 -17.65 7.03
N ARG A 61 -8.18 -17.67 5.69
CA ARG A 61 -7.42 -18.73 5.01
C ARG A 61 -5.93 -18.56 5.24
N ARG A 62 -5.16 -19.65 5.26
CA ARG A 62 -3.69 -19.61 5.43
C ARG A 62 -3.03 -18.83 4.30
N ASP A 63 -3.51 -19.00 3.07
CA ASP A 63 -3.08 -18.27 1.88
C ASP A 63 -3.73 -16.88 1.73
N ALA A 64 -4.06 -16.22 2.85
CA ALA A 64 -4.74 -14.94 2.85
C ALA A 64 -3.95 -13.81 2.20
N PHE A 65 -2.61 -13.85 2.24
CA PHE A 65 -1.78 -12.78 1.69
C PHE A 65 -1.46 -13.05 0.23
N LYS A 66 -1.70 -12.05 -0.63
CA LYS A 66 -1.39 -12.13 -2.07
C LYS A 66 -0.56 -10.93 -2.50
N ALA A 67 0.29 -11.13 -3.51
CA ALA A 67 0.92 -10.03 -4.23
C ALA A 67 -0.13 -9.31 -5.09
N VAL A 68 -0.06 -7.98 -5.14
CA VAL A 68 -0.97 -7.12 -5.89
C VAL A 68 -0.14 -6.18 -6.77
N ASN A 69 -0.44 -6.15 -8.06
CA ASN A 69 0.34 -5.44 -9.10
C ASN A 69 1.83 -5.84 -9.18
N ASP A 70 2.21 -6.96 -8.58
CA ASP A 70 3.54 -7.55 -8.64
C ASP A 70 3.42 -9.08 -8.45
N GLN A 71 4.53 -9.79 -8.51
CA GLN A 71 4.63 -11.22 -8.26
C GLN A 71 5.39 -11.51 -6.96
N PRO A 72 5.18 -12.68 -6.32
CA PRO A 72 6.03 -13.14 -5.23
C PRO A 72 7.51 -13.15 -5.63
N ILE A 73 8.39 -12.85 -4.67
CA ILE A 73 9.84 -12.86 -4.84
C ILE A 73 10.37 -14.29 -4.97
N ALA A 74 9.91 -15.17 -4.07
CA ALA A 74 10.34 -16.55 -4.00
C ALA A 74 9.25 -17.45 -3.42
N ARG A 75 9.36 -18.74 -3.70
CA ARG A 75 8.65 -19.82 -3.03
C ARG A 75 9.65 -20.58 -2.16
N VAL A 76 9.25 -20.93 -0.94
CA VAL A 76 10.03 -21.78 -0.04
C VAL A 76 9.27 -23.09 0.11
N HIS A 77 9.83 -24.16 -0.44
CA HIS A 77 9.30 -25.50 -0.33
C HIS A 77 9.63 -26.04 1.06
N PHE A 78 8.60 -26.33 1.86
CA PHE A 78 8.75 -26.62 3.28
C PHE A 78 9.48 -27.95 3.52
N ASN A 79 9.07 -29.00 2.81
CA ASN A 79 9.61 -30.36 2.99
C ASN A 79 11.06 -30.46 2.51
N GLU A 80 11.35 -29.89 1.34
CA GLU A 80 12.68 -29.89 0.72
C GLU A 80 13.61 -28.84 1.32
N ARG A 81 13.09 -27.92 2.13
CA ARG A 81 13.80 -26.74 2.66
C ARG A 81 14.57 -26.01 1.57
N ARG A 82 13.91 -25.80 0.42
CA ARG A 82 14.51 -25.22 -0.78
C ARG A 82 13.84 -23.92 -1.16
N VAL A 83 14.64 -22.90 -1.43
CA VAL A 83 14.16 -21.64 -2.00
C VAL A 83 14.16 -21.73 -3.53
N GLU A 84 13.00 -21.43 -4.13
CA GLU A 84 12.79 -21.24 -5.56
C GLU A 84 12.53 -19.76 -5.83
N TYR A 85 13.43 -19.10 -6.56
CA TYR A 85 13.21 -17.70 -6.95
C TYR A 85 12.12 -17.61 -8.02
N LEU A 86 11.12 -16.78 -7.77
CA LEU A 86 10.03 -16.49 -8.72
C LEU A 86 10.25 -15.15 -9.44
N LYS A 87 11.02 -14.25 -8.84
CA LYS A 87 11.44 -12.97 -9.42
C LYS A 87 12.97 -12.92 -9.52
N LYS A 88 13.49 -12.46 -10.67
CA LYS A 88 14.94 -12.28 -10.87
C LYS A 88 15.48 -11.00 -10.22
N ASP A 89 14.64 -9.96 -10.23
CA ASP A 89 14.97 -8.65 -9.68
C ASP A 89 14.39 -8.49 -8.27
N TYR A 90 15.27 -8.51 -7.28
CA TYR A 90 14.96 -8.24 -5.89
C TYR A 90 16.14 -7.52 -5.21
N PRO A 91 15.88 -6.72 -4.17
CA PRO A 91 16.93 -6.07 -3.40
C PRO A 91 17.91 -7.08 -2.81
N ARG A 92 19.22 -6.85 -3.01
CA ARG A 92 20.30 -7.70 -2.49
C ARG A 92 21.18 -6.92 -1.54
N VAL A 93 21.80 -7.62 -0.59
CA VAL A 93 22.71 -7.02 0.38
C VAL A 93 23.84 -6.30 -0.35
N ASP A 94 23.89 -4.98 -0.17
CA ASP A 94 25.00 -4.14 -0.60
C ASP A 94 25.80 -3.71 0.63
N LYS A 95 26.95 -4.37 0.85
CA LYS A 95 27.83 -4.10 2.00
C LYS A 95 28.38 -2.68 2.03
N LYS A 96 28.26 -1.92 0.93
CA LYS A 96 28.75 -0.54 0.84
C LYS A 96 27.71 0.50 1.23
N LYS A 97 26.42 0.12 1.34
CA LYS A 97 25.35 1.04 1.72
C LYS A 97 25.15 1.06 3.23
N PRO A 98 25.29 2.21 3.91
CA PRO A 98 25.02 2.29 5.33
C PRO A 98 23.53 2.06 5.60
N PHE A 99 23.22 1.29 6.64
CA PHE A 99 21.86 1.18 7.14
C PHE A 99 21.46 2.50 7.80
N THR A 100 20.37 3.11 7.32
CA THR A 100 19.85 4.37 7.86
C THR A 100 18.38 4.18 8.22
N VAL A 101 18.00 4.64 9.39
CA VAL A 101 16.61 4.67 9.84
C VAL A 101 16.08 6.09 9.69
N LYS A 102 14.86 6.19 9.15
CA LYS A 102 14.04 7.39 9.07
C LYS A 102 12.76 7.08 9.83
N ASP A 103 12.71 7.50 11.07
CA ASP A 103 11.72 7.15 12.08
C ASP A 103 10.55 8.14 12.17
N GLY A 104 10.62 9.26 11.43
CA GLY A 104 9.52 10.22 11.35
C GLY A 104 8.25 9.57 10.77
N PHE A 105 7.10 9.95 11.33
CA PHE A 105 5.79 9.51 10.85
C PHE A 105 4.75 10.58 11.18
N GLU A 106 4.11 11.14 10.17
CA GLU A 106 3.04 12.12 10.38
C GLU A 106 1.73 11.40 10.70
N GLU A 107 1.23 11.59 11.91
CA GLU A 107 0.03 10.92 12.41
C GLU A 107 -1.26 11.49 11.81
N LYS A 108 -1.26 12.77 11.40
CA LYS A 108 -2.42 13.41 10.77
C LYS A 108 -2.46 13.14 9.27
N VAL A 109 -2.52 11.87 8.90
CA VAL A 109 -2.84 11.38 7.56
C VAL A 109 -4.16 10.63 7.60
N GLY A 110 -5.05 10.93 6.65
CA GLY A 110 -6.36 10.27 6.51
C GLY A 110 -6.39 9.25 5.38
N LEU A 111 -7.37 8.35 5.45
CA LEU A 111 -7.75 7.45 4.35
C LEU A 111 -9.25 7.59 4.11
N LEU A 112 -9.62 8.08 2.92
CA LEU A 112 -11.01 8.34 2.54
C LEU A 112 -11.41 7.46 1.37
N LYS A 113 -12.41 6.61 1.58
CA LYS A 113 -12.95 5.79 0.50
C LYS A 113 -14.05 6.54 -0.24
N SER A 114 -13.87 6.77 -1.53
CA SER A 114 -14.90 7.41 -2.37
C SER A 114 -16.15 6.51 -2.46
N HIS A 115 -17.34 7.09 -2.42
CA HIS A 115 -18.59 6.35 -2.63
C HIS A 115 -19.69 7.22 -3.24
N PRO A 116 -20.75 6.62 -3.82
CA PRO A 116 -21.97 7.35 -4.15
C PRO A 116 -22.52 8.08 -2.92
N ASN A 117 -23.11 9.26 -3.14
CA ASN A 117 -23.64 10.13 -2.07
C ASN A 117 -22.60 10.55 -1.02
N MET A 118 -21.32 10.61 -1.39
CA MET A 118 -20.31 11.28 -0.58
C MET A 118 -20.55 12.78 -0.57
N HIS A 119 -20.48 13.36 0.63
CA HIS A 119 -20.75 14.77 0.87
C HIS A 119 -19.47 15.53 1.26
N PRO A 120 -19.38 16.85 1.02
CA PRO A 120 -18.14 17.60 1.21
C PRO A 120 -17.65 17.62 2.65
N GLU A 121 -18.55 17.44 3.62
CA GLU A 121 -18.26 17.37 5.06
C GLU A 121 -17.22 16.29 5.39
N GLU A 122 -17.24 15.16 4.66
CA GLU A 122 -16.24 14.10 4.83
C GLU A 122 -14.83 14.57 4.48
N ILE A 123 -14.70 15.47 3.50
CA ILE A 123 -13.42 16.08 3.11
C ILE A 123 -13.08 17.25 4.05
N LEU A 124 -14.07 18.07 4.39
CA LEU A 124 -13.90 19.24 5.25
C LEU A 124 -13.48 18.85 6.67
N PHE A 125 -13.88 17.68 7.17
CA PHE A 125 -13.38 17.14 8.43
C PHE A 125 -11.84 17.15 8.49
N TYR A 126 -11.17 16.70 7.43
CA TYR A 126 -9.71 16.67 7.37
C TYR A 126 -9.09 18.08 7.37
N LEU A 127 -9.77 19.04 6.72
CA LEU A 127 -9.35 20.45 6.72
C LEU A 127 -9.49 21.06 8.12
N GLU A 128 -10.68 20.93 8.73
CA GLU A 128 -11.02 21.50 10.04
C GLU A 128 -10.12 20.96 11.16
N HIS A 129 -9.73 19.69 11.07
CA HIS A 129 -8.85 19.04 12.05
C HIS A 129 -7.36 19.12 11.68
N GLY A 130 -7.01 19.86 10.62
CA GLY A 130 -5.64 20.19 10.26
C GLY A 130 -4.79 19.00 9.81
N PHE A 131 -5.38 18.10 9.03
CA PHE A 131 -4.65 16.97 8.44
C PHE A 131 -3.59 17.42 7.44
N LYS A 132 -2.46 16.71 7.43
CA LYS A 132 -1.30 17.01 6.57
C LYS A 132 -1.29 16.16 5.30
N GLY A 133 -1.93 15.00 5.34
CA GLY A 133 -2.11 14.13 4.18
C GLY A 133 -3.49 13.50 4.13
N LEU A 134 -3.96 13.20 2.93
CA LEU A 134 -5.18 12.44 2.69
C LEU A 134 -4.96 11.49 1.52
N VAL A 135 -5.13 10.19 1.75
CA VAL A 135 -5.21 9.19 0.69
C VAL A 135 -6.67 8.95 0.34
N VAL A 136 -7.02 9.03 -0.93
CA VAL A 136 -8.37 8.81 -1.45
C VAL A 136 -8.40 7.48 -2.20
N GLU A 137 -9.24 6.55 -1.77
CA GLU A 137 -9.59 5.36 -2.56
C GLU A 137 -10.66 5.73 -3.59
N GLY A 138 -10.21 6.19 -4.76
CA GLY A 138 -11.07 6.51 -5.88
C GLY A 138 -11.62 5.27 -6.60
N THR A 139 -12.59 5.46 -7.47
CA THR A 139 -13.14 4.40 -8.31
C THR A 139 -12.38 4.28 -9.63
N GLY A 140 -12.29 3.08 -10.20
CA GLY A 140 -11.63 2.84 -11.49
C GLY A 140 -10.20 3.39 -11.53
N MET A 141 -9.92 4.30 -12.47
CA MET A 141 -8.61 4.94 -12.64
C MET A 141 -8.32 6.11 -11.67
N GLY A 142 -9.05 6.21 -10.55
CA GLY A 142 -8.85 7.25 -9.52
C GLY A 142 -9.89 8.36 -9.56
N HIS A 143 -11.16 8.03 -9.79
CA HIS A 143 -12.26 8.98 -9.79
C HIS A 143 -12.87 9.17 -8.39
N MET A 144 -13.45 10.35 -8.18
CA MET A 144 -14.38 10.63 -7.09
C MET A 144 -15.53 11.52 -7.60
N PRO A 145 -16.68 11.60 -6.91
CA PRO A 145 -17.81 12.46 -7.30
C PRO A 145 -17.43 13.95 -7.20
N THR A 146 -16.93 14.53 -8.29
CA THR A 146 -16.41 15.91 -8.35
C THR A 146 -16.69 16.64 -9.68
N ASN A 147 -17.47 16.03 -10.59
CA ASN A 147 -17.62 16.50 -11.96
C ASN A 147 -19.07 16.71 -12.43
N THR A 148 -20.04 16.77 -11.53
CA THR A 148 -21.43 17.15 -11.81
C THR A 148 -21.86 18.29 -10.90
N PRO A 149 -22.93 19.05 -11.22
CA PRO A 149 -23.40 20.16 -10.38
C PRO A 149 -23.65 19.74 -8.92
N GLU A 150 -24.19 18.54 -8.71
CA GLU A 150 -24.56 18.02 -7.39
C GLU A 150 -23.34 17.70 -6.52
N ASN A 151 -22.20 17.34 -7.13
CA ASN A 151 -20.99 16.93 -6.42
C ASN A 151 -19.80 17.90 -6.61
N LEU A 152 -20.01 19.01 -7.31
CA LEU A 152 -19.06 20.12 -7.37
C LEU A 152 -18.65 20.65 -5.97
N PRO A 153 -19.51 20.63 -4.92
CA PRO A 153 -19.07 20.95 -3.58
C PRO A 153 -17.90 20.09 -3.06
N ASN A 154 -17.83 18.81 -3.44
CA ASN A 154 -16.70 17.93 -3.09
C ASN A 154 -15.40 18.39 -3.74
N TYR A 155 -15.47 18.84 -5.00
CA TYR A 155 -14.32 19.37 -5.72
C TYR A 155 -13.77 20.63 -5.03
N GLU A 156 -14.66 21.55 -4.65
CA GLU A 156 -14.26 22.76 -3.94
C GLU A 156 -13.72 22.46 -2.52
N ALA A 157 -14.28 21.48 -1.81
CA ALA A 157 -13.74 21.02 -0.54
C ALA A 157 -12.32 20.46 -0.69
N LEU A 158 -12.08 19.64 -1.72
CA LEU A 158 -10.76 19.09 -2.01
C LEU A 158 -9.75 20.18 -2.37
N LYS A 159 -10.16 21.15 -3.18
CA LYS A 159 -9.33 22.30 -3.57
C LYS A 159 -8.95 23.15 -2.34
N LYS A 160 -9.89 23.40 -1.42
CA LYS A 160 -9.61 24.09 -0.14
C LYS A 160 -8.65 23.28 0.73
N LEU A 161 -8.85 21.97 0.84
CA LEU A 161 -7.96 21.09 1.60
C LEU A 161 -6.53 21.15 1.06
N ILE A 162 -6.34 21.05 -0.26
CA ILE A 162 -5.01 21.14 -0.87
C ILE A 162 -4.38 22.53 -0.66
N ALA A 163 -5.18 23.60 -0.79
CA ALA A 163 -4.72 24.97 -0.57
C ALA A 163 -4.25 25.23 0.88
N SER A 164 -4.77 24.48 1.86
CA SER A 164 -4.31 24.54 3.26
C SER A 164 -2.93 23.92 3.50
N GLY A 165 -2.35 23.27 2.48
CA GLY A 165 -1.07 22.58 2.57
C GLY A 165 -1.18 21.05 2.72
N CYS A 166 -2.39 20.49 2.84
CA CYS A 166 -2.59 19.04 2.86
C CYS A 166 -2.17 18.41 1.52
N VAL A 167 -1.47 17.27 1.58
CA VAL A 167 -1.11 16.47 0.39
C VAL A 167 -2.21 15.45 0.13
N VAL A 168 -2.95 15.61 -0.97
CA VAL A 168 -4.00 14.68 -1.37
C VAL A 168 -3.47 13.70 -2.42
N VAL A 169 -3.54 12.42 -2.11
CA VAL A 169 -3.05 11.31 -2.93
C VAL A 169 -4.22 10.46 -3.39
N MET A 170 -4.29 10.15 -4.68
CA MET A 170 -5.33 9.31 -5.28
C MET A 170 -4.80 7.89 -5.51
N THR A 171 -5.51 6.91 -4.96
CA THR A 171 -5.38 5.47 -5.24
C THR A 171 -6.71 4.92 -5.79
N ALA A 172 -6.79 3.62 -6.03
CA ALA A 172 -8.00 2.95 -6.50
C ALA A 172 -8.58 2.00 -5.43
N GLN A 173 -9.90 1.86 -5.43
CA GLN A 173 -10.61 0.77 -4.73
C GLN A 173 -10.41 -0.56 -5.44
N CYS A 174 -10.22 -0.53 -6.76
CA CYS A 174 -9.82 -1.70 -7.53
C CYS A 174 -8.44 -2.13 -7.04
N LEU A 175 -8.33 -3.38 -6.61
CA LEU A 175 -7.08 -3.90 -6.04
C LEU A 175 -5.98 -3.97 -7.09
N TYR A 176 -6.33 -4.40 -8.31
CA TYR A 176 -5.41 -4.50 -9.43
C TYR A 176 -5.60 -3.36 -10.41
N GLY A 177 -4.49 -2.87 -10.95
CA GLY A 177 -4.46 -1.78 -11.92
C GLY A 177 -3.71 -0.54 -11.41
N ARG A 178 -3.75 0.51 -12.24
CA ARG A 178 -3.03 1.76 -12.03
C ARG A 178 -4.01 2.92 -12.19
N VAL A 179 -3.96 3.91 -11.29
CA VAL A 179 -4.66 5.18 -11.46
C VAL A 179 -3.99 6.04 -12.53
N HIS A 180 -4.73 6.94 -13.18
CA HIS A 180 -4.17 7.75 -14.26
C HIS A 180 -4.72 9.18 -14.28
N PRO A 181 -3.88 10.23 -14.23
CA PRO A 181 -4.35 11.60 -14.11
C PRO A 181 -5.03 12.16 -15.38
N TYR A 182 -4.70 11.67 -16.58
CA TYR A 182 -5.04 12.39 -17.82
C TYR A 182 -6.08 11.76 -18.76
N VAL A 183 -6.62 10.56 -18.47
CA VAL A 183 -7.53 9.89 -19.42
C VAL A 183 -8.87 10.61 -19.53
N TYR A 184 -9.48 10.94 -18.38
CA TYR A 184 -10.82 11.55 -18.34
C TYR A 184 -10.79 12.99 -17.82
N THR A 185 -11.76 13.79 -18.24
CA THR A 185 -11.89 15.20 -17.84
C THR A 185 -11.88 15.38 -16.32
N ASN A 186 -12.60 14.53 -15.57
CA ASN A 186 -12.59 14.62 -14.11
C ASN A 186 -11.18 14.42 -13.52
N LEU A 187 -10.41 13.46 -14.04
CA LEU A 187 -9.07 13.16 -13.55
C LEU A 187 -8.10 14.32 -13.85
N ARG A 188 -8.23 14.93 -15.03
CA ARG A 188 -7.46 16.13 -15.40
C ARG A 188 -7.73 17.27 -14.43
N ARG A 189 -9.00 17.55 -14.12
CA ARG A 189 -9.38 18.57 -13.14
C ARG A 189 -8.83 18.30 -11.74
N LEU A 190 -8.88 17.05 -11.28
CA LEU A 190 -8.30 16.66 -9.99
C LEU A 190 -6.77 16.85 -9.98
N SER A 191 -6.09 16.47 -11.07
CA SER A 191 -4.65 16.70 -11.23
C SER A 191 -4.30 18.19 -11.26
N GLU A 192 -5.11 19.03 -11.91
CA GLU A 192 -4.91 20.49 -12.02
C GLU A 192 -4.97 21.19 -10.66
N ILE A 193 -5.82 20.71 -9.74
CA ILE A 193 -5.88 21.26 -8.37
C ILE A 193 -4.82 20.67 -7.43
N GLY A 194 -3.95 19.77 -7.91
CA GLY A 194 -2.81 19.25 -7.17
C GLY A 194 -3.01 17.88 -6.51
N VAL A 195 -4.03 17.11 -6.92
CA VAL A 195 -4.14 15.70 -6.50
C VAL A 195 -3.00 14.87 -7.11
N VAL A 196 -2.30 14.12 -6.27
CA VAL A 196 -1.17 13.26 -6.67
C VAL A 196 -1.66 11.86 -6.97
N PHE A 197 -1.51 11.38 -8.20
CA PHE A 197 -1.93 10.04 -8.59
C PHE A 197 -0.84 9.02 -8.26
N ALA A 198 -1.13 8.07 -7.35
CA ALA A 198 -0.17 7.14 -6.77
C ALA A 198 0.09 5.88 -7.61
N GLU A 199 0.00 6.00 -8.93
CA GLU A 199 0.23 4.91 -9.87
C GLU A 199 -0.53 3.62 -9.50
N ASP A 200 0.18 2.53 -9.18
CA ASP A 200 -0.34 1.21 -8.87
C ASP A 200 -0.13 0.86 -7.38
N LEU A 201 0.07 1.86 -6.53
CA LEU A 201 0.13 1.67 -5.08
C LEU A 201 -1.22 1.24 -4.52
N LEU A 202 -1.18 0.25 -3.64
CA LEU A 202 -2.30 -0.10 -2.77
C LEU A 202 -2.67 1.11 -1.88
N PRO A 203 -3.96 1.34 -1.57
CA PRO A 203 -4.38 2.40 -0.66
C PRO A 203 -3.65 2.44 0.68
N GLU A 204 -3.54 1.29 1.35
CA GLU A 204 -2.86 1.13 2.64
C GLU A 204 -1.35 1.37 2.52
N THR A 205 -0.74 0.96 1.41
CA THR A 205 0.68 1.27 1.14
C THR A 205 0.87 2.76 0.93
N ALA A 206 0.00 3.41 0.14
CA ALA A 206 0.04 4.85 -0.09
C ALA A 206 -0.17 5.63 1.21
N PHE A 207 -1.05 5.17 2.10
CA PHE A 207 -1.29 5.75 3.43
C PHE A 207 0.00 5.74 4.28
N VAL A 208 0.61 4.56 4.45
CA VAL A 208 1.86 4.43 5.21
C VAL A 208 3.00 5.22 4.56
N LYS A 209 3.12 5.17 3.22
CA LYS A 209 4.14 5.90 2.46
C LYS A 209 3.98 7.41 2.65
N LEU A 210 2.76 7.94 2.57
CA LEU A 210 2.49 9.37 2.73
C LEU A 210 2.81 9.86 4.14
N ALA A 211 2.37 9.13 5.17
CA ALA A 211 2.66 9.46 6.57
C ALA A 211 4.18 9.43 6.85
N TRP A 212 4.89 8.42 6.36
CA TRP A 212 6.34 8.36 6.47
C TRP A 212 7.05 9.49 5.69
N LEU A 213 6.59 9.82 4.49
CA LEU A 213 7.18 10.90 3.69
C LEU A 213 7.02 12.25 4.37
N LEU A 214 5.83 12.57 4.88
CA LEU A 214 5.55 13.84 5.56
C LEU A 214 6.29 13.98 6.90
N GLY A 215 6.55 12.86 7.59
CA GLY A 215 7.35 12.86 8.82
C GLY A 215 8.87 13.02 8.60
N ASN A 216 9.37 12.79 7.38
CA ASN A 216 10.82 12.72 7.11
C ASN A 216 11.32 13.69 6.03
N PHE A 217 10.42 14.38 5.32
CA PHE A 217 10.75 15.26 4.22
C PHE A 217 9.85 16.49 4.22
N LYS A 218 10.32 17.58 3.59
CA LYS A 218 9.47 18.73 3.30
C LYS A 218 8.33 18.33 2.36
N ARG A 219 7.21 19.02 2.45
CA ARG A 219 6.00 18.77 1.65
C ARG A 219 6.30 18.64 0.15
N GLU A 220 7.09 19.53 -0.41
CA GLU A 220 7.39 19.58 -1.85
C GLU A 220 8.19 18.35 -2.31
N GLU A 221 9.03 17.81 -1.42
CA GLU A 221 9.77 16.57 -1.67
C GLU A 221 8.89 15.34 -1.48
N ALA A 222 8.04 15.35 -0.46
CA ALA A 222 7.08 14.28 -0.19
C ALA A 222 6.16 14.06 -1.40
N VAL A 223 5.56 15.13 -1.95
CA VAL A 223 4.70 15.08 -3.14
C VAL A 223 5.37 14.37 -4.32
N LYS A 224 6.65 14.68 -4.58
CA LYS A 224 7.42 14.09 -5.69
C LYS A 224 7.79 12.62 -5.48
N LYS A 225 7.80 12.15 -4.22
CA LYS A 225 8.17 10.80 -3.84
C LYS A 225 6.97 9.86 -3.68
N VAL A 226 5.75 10.37 -3.80
CA VAL A 226 4.52 9.57 -3.65
C VAL A 226 4.34 8.56 -4.80
N PRO A 227 4.43 8.94 -6.09
CA PRO A 227 4.56 7.95 -7.18
C PRO A 227 5.77 7.04 -6.90
#